data_AF-A0A957Z1W0-F1
#
_entry.id   AF-A0A957Z1W0-F1
#
_cell.length_a   1.000
_cell.length_b   1.000
_cell.length_c   1.000
_cell.angle_alpha   90.00
_cell.angle_beta   90.00
_cell.angle_gamma   90.00
#
_symmetry.space_group_name_H-M   'P 1'
#
loop_
_entity.id
_entity.type
_entity.pdbx_description
1 polymer ?
#
loop_
_entity_poly.entity_id
_entity_poly.type
_entity_poly.pdbx_seq_one_letter_code
_entity_poly.pdbx_strand_id
1 'polypeptide(L)'
;MRKSRLLLSLLAVLAVLLLAACGGASSPAAPAADAPAEEAAAPAESDAAAPEAEAAAGTAGKFGDMPADAIPYPDPPELDLGGAVIDRLPIDQIVTYKALDSYSEPEWVSELVAAGELPPVEERLPVEPKVVLAGGMPDGIGVYGDVWRDFSACPTAGWFNGAGVTSGWFGIESMTSRYSALVKTGPLFRADQDVEPLPNTAKSWEWSEDGLELTMHLIEGAKWSDGELFT
;
A
#
# COMPACT_ATOMS: atom_id res chain seq x y z
N MET A 1 53.27 10.52 26.44
CA MET A 1 52.39 9.33 26.30
C MET A 1 51.40 9.15 27.45
N ARG A 2 51.78 9.30 28.73
CA ARG A 2 50.87 9.09 29.89
C ARG A 2 49.74 10.13 30.01
N LYS A 3 50.00 11.40 29.70
CA LYS A 3 48.99 12.49 29.73
C LYS A 3 47.94 12.40 28.62
N SER A 4 48.34 11.95 27.42
CA SER A 4 47.44 11.76 26.27
C SER A 4 46.50 10.57 26.47
N ARG A 5 46.98 9.48 27.09
CA ARG A 5 46.13 8.35 27.49
C ARG A 5 45.12 8.74 28.57
N LEU A 6 45.52 9.55 29.55
CA LEU A 6 44.61 10.06 30.58
C LEU A 6 43.50 10.95 30.00
N LEU A 7 43.84 11.79 29.02
CA LEU A 7 42.89 12.67 28.33
C LEU A 7 41.88 11.87 27.48
N LEU A 8 42.35 10.85 26.76
CA LEU A 8 41.46 9.96 26.00
C LEU A 8 40.54 9.13 26.92
N SER A 9 41.03 8.67 28.07
CA SER A 9 40.21 7.96 29.05
C SER A 9 39.14 8.87 29.67
N LEU A 10 39.46 10.14 29.95
CA LEU A 10 38.49 11.12 30.44
C LEU A 10 37.43 11.47 29.39
N LEU A 11 37.83 11.61 28.11
CA LEU A 11 36.89 11.84 27.00
C LEU A 11 35.98 10.63 26.76
N ALA A 12 36.49 9.41 26.89
CA ALA A 12 35.69 8.20 26.75
C ALA A 12 34.66 8.05 27.90
N VAL A 13 35.04 8.37 29.14
CA VAL A 13 34.12 8.35 30.29
C VAL A 13 33.06 9.45 30.16
N LEU A 14 33.43 10.64 29.68
CA LEU A 14 32.49 11.73 29.44
C LEU A 14 31.50 11.39 28.31
N ALA A 15 31.94 10.72 27.24
CA ALA A 15 31.08 10.27 26.15
C ALA A 15 30.07 9.20 26.61
N VAL A 16 30.48 8.26 27.48
CA VAL A 16 29.58 7.24 28.05
C VAL A 16 28.54 7.86 29.00
N LEU A 17 28.93 8.89 29.78
CA LEU A 17 28.00 9.63 30.64
C LEU A 17 27.00 10.49 29.85
N LEU A 18 27.40 11.04 28.69
CA LEU A 18 26.53 11.79 27.78
C LEU A 18 25.53 10.87 27.04
N LEU A 19 25.91 9.63 26.72
CA LEU A 19 25.02 8.63 26.10
C LEU A 19 23.97 8.07 27.08
N ALA A 20 24.27 8.00 28.37
CA ALA A 20 23.31 7.58 29.40
C ALA A 20 22.28 8.68 29.76
N ALA A 21 22.52 9.94 29.39
CA ALA A 21 21.65 11.07 29.71
C ALA A 21 20.51 11.30 28.70
N CYS A 22 20.46 10.56 27.59
CA CYS A 22 19.37 10.63 26.60
C CYS A 22 18.41 9.43 26.64
N GLY A 23 18.59 8.50 27.59
CA GLY A 23 17.71 7.34 27.77
C GLY A 23 16.89 7.46 29.04
N GLY A 24 15.92 8.38 29.10
CA GLY A 24 15.11 8.55 30.29
C GLY A 24 14.19 9.76 30.26
N ALA A 25 13.20 9.76 29.35
CA ALA A 25 12.04 10.63 29.46
C ALA A 25 10.79 9.81 29.08
N SER A 26 10.20 9.14 30.08
CA SER A 26 8.76 8.86 30.02
C SER A 26 8.07 10.22 29.99
N SER A 27 7.33 10.48 28.91
CA SER A 27 6.45 11.64 28.83
C SER A 27 5.35 11.49 29.90
N PRO A 28 4.97 12.55 30.63
CA PRO A 28 3.86 12.46 31.57
C PRO A 28 2.56 12.28 30.79
N ALA A 29 1.86 11.17 31.02
CA ALA A 29 0.51 10.98 30.55
C ALA A 29 -0.39 12.11 31.08
N ALA A 30 -1.21 12.68 30.20
CA ALA A 30 -2.28 13.59 30.58
C ALA A 30 -3.24 12.90 31.57
N PRO A 31 -3.84 13.62 32.53
CA PRO A 31 -4.74 13.00 33.49
C PRO A 31 -5.99 12.47 32.76
N ALA A 32 -6.20 11.16 32.86
CA ALA A 32 -7.46 10.54 32.49
C ALA A 32 -8.55 11.05 33.43
N ALA A 33 -9.69 11.45 32.87
CA ALA A 33 -10.88 11.77 33.62
C ALA A 33 -11.39 10.52 34.36
N ASP A 34 -11.77 10.71 35.63
CA ASP A 34 -12.34 9.71 36.52
C ASP A 34 -13.46 8.88 35.85
N ALA A 35 -13.23 7.57 35.75
CA ALA A 35 -14.29 6.58 35.65
C ALA A 35 -14.21 5.74 36.95
N PRO A 36 -15.32 5.55 37.69
CA PRO A 36 -15.26 4.87 38.97
C PRO A 36 -14.90 3.39 38.79
N ALA A 37 -13.98 2.92 39.63
CA ALA A 37 -13.60 1.53 39.77
C ALA A 37 -14.81 0.71 40.25
N GLU A 38 -15.20 -0.29 39.47
CA GLU A 38 -16.15 -1.31 39.91
C GLU A 38 -15.39 -2.44 40.62
N GLU A 39 -15.96 -2.83 41.76
CA GLU A 39 -15.41 -3.66 42.82
C GLU A 39 -15.25 -5.13 42.36
N ALA A 40 -14.07 -5.71 42.63
CA ALA A 40 -13.83 -7.12 42.37
C ALA A 40 -14.65 -8.00 43.32
N ALA A 41 -15.73 -8.60 42.80
CA ALA A 41 -16.51 -9.59 43.52
C ALA A 41 -15.79 -10.96 43.55
N ALA A 42 -15.71 -11.55 44.75
CA ALA A 42 -15.19 -12.88 45.04
C ALA A 42 -15.96 -14.00 44.29
N PRO A 43 -15.37 -15.18 44.08
CA PRO A 43 -15.99 -16.23 43.27
C PRO A 43 -17.20 -16.83 44.01
N ALA A 44 -18.36 -16.82 43.37
CA ALA A 44 -19.51 -17.58 43.81
C ALA A 44 -19.35 -19.04 43.36
N GLU A 45 -19.31 -19.97 44.32
CA GLU A 45 -19.54 -21.39 44.06
C GLU A 45 -20.92 -21.55 43.41
N SER A 46 -20.92 -22.09 42.18
CA SER A 46 -22.12 -22.52 41.47
C SER A 46 -22.10 -24.05 41.41
N ASP A 47 -22.36 -24.68 42.55
CA ASP A 47 -22.88 -26.05 42.58
C ASP A 47 -24.36 -26.01 42.18
N ALA A 48 -24.59 -26.12 40.88
CA ALA A 48 -25.87 -26.53 40.32
C ALA A 48 -25.59 -27.20 38.99
N ALA A 49 -25.50 -28.52 39.00
CA ALA A 49 -25.52 -29.33 37.80
C ALA A 49 -26.82 -29.02 37.03
N ALA A 50 -26.70 -28.22 35.97
CA ALA A 50 -27.72 -28.12 34.95
C ALA A 50 -27.78 -29.49 34.24
N PRO A 51 -28.98 -30.02 33.95
CA PRO A 51 -29.09 -31.31 33.27
C PRO A 51 -28.37 -31.21 31.92
N GLU A 52 -27.55 -32.21 31.60
CA GLU A 52 -27.08 -32.43 30.23
C GLU A 52 -28.33 -32.50 29.34
N ALA A 53 -28.62 -31.39 28.65
CA ALA A 53 -29.55 -31.40 27.55
C ALA A 53 -28.88 -32.26 26.47
N GLU A 54 -29.47 -33.44 26.27
CA GLU A 54 -29.18 -34.35 25.17
C GLU A 54 -28.96 -33.52 23.90
N ALA A 55 -27.73 -33.55 23.37
CA ALA A 55 -27.35 -32.75 22.21
C ALA A 55 -28.32 -33.07 21.07
N ALA A 56 -29.21 -32.12 20.77
CA ALA A 56 -30.12 -32.24 19.65
C ALA A 56 -29.28 -32.47 18.38
N ALA A 57 -29.57 -33.55 17.68
CA ALA A 57 -28.84 -33.95 16.49
C ALA A 57 -28.82 -32.80 15.47
N GLY A 58 -27.61 -32.30 15.20
CA GLY A 58 -27.37 -31.25 14.21
C GLY A 58 -27.85 -31.66 12.82
N THR A 59 -28.32 -30.69 12.04
CA THR A 59 -28.60 -30.92 10.62
C THR A 59 -27.27 -31.00 9.85
N ALA A 60 -27.06 -32.06 9.08
CA ALA A 60 -25.91 -32.18 8.19
C ALA A 60 -25.98 -31.11 7.09
N GLY A 61 -25.12 -30.10 7.19
CA GLY A 61 -24.88 -29.13 6.14
C GLY A 61 -23.90 -29.68 5.09
N LYS A 62 -23.72 -28.94 4.01
CA LYS A 62 -22.75 -29.25 2.93
C LYS A 62 -21.30 -29.50 3.43
N PHE A 63 -20.98 -29.03 4.63
CA PHE A 63 -19.65 -29.11 5.23
C PHE A 63 -19.60 -29.91 6.55
N GLY A 64 -20.65 -30.68 6.87
CA GLY A 64 -20.76 -31.49 8.08
C GLY A 64 -21.90 -31.08 9.00
N ASP A 65 -22.00 -31.71 10.16
CA ASP A 65 -23.07 -31.47 11.14
C ASP A 65 -22.97 -30.07 11.73
N MET A 66 -24.06 -29.32 11.66
CA MET A 66 -24.14 -27.97 12.24
C MET A 66 -24.74 -28.02 13.65
N PRO A 67 -24.35 -27.11 14.56
CA PRO A 67 -25.02 -26.95 15.86
C PRO A 67 -26.54 -26.78 15.70
N ALA A 68 -27.32 -27.31 16.64
CA ALA A 68 -28.79 -27.26 16.58
C ALA A 68 -29.35 -25.83 16.67
N ASP A 69 -28.56 -24.88 17.20
CA ASP A 69 -28.86 -23.45 17.31
C ASP A 69 -28.27 -22.60 16.17
N ALA A 70 -27.74 -23.24 15.13
CA ALA A 70 -27.20 -22.54 13.97
C ALA A 70 -28.31 -21.74 13.27
N ILE A 71 -28.13 -20.42 13.22
CA ILE A 71 -28.99 -19.52 12.46
C ILE A 71 -28.58 -19.60 10.99
N PRO A 72 -29.50 -19.92 10.05
CA PRO A 72 -29.18 -19.91 8.64
C PRO A 72 -28.68 -18.53 8.23
N TYR A 73 -27.47 -18.47 7.66
CA TYR A 73 -27.01 -17.25 7.02
C TYR A 73 -27.89 -17.02 5.78
N PRO A 74 -28.43 -15.80 5.55
CA PRO A 74 -29.18 -15.53 4.35
C PRO A 74 -28.30 -15.80 3.12
N ASP A 75 -28.91 -16.24 2.03
CA ASP A 75 -28.18 -16.31 0.76
C ASP A 75 -27.57 -14.94 0.46
N PRO A 76 -26.30 -14.88 0.03
CA PRO A 76 -25.68 -13.62 -0.31
C PRO A 76 -26.50 -12.96 -1.42
N PRO A 77 -26.64 -11.61 -1.40
CA PRO A 77 -27.28 -10.93 -2.51
C PRO A 77 -26.53 -11.25 -3.82
N GLU A 78 -27.25 -11.39 -4.92
CA GLU A 78 -26.63 -11.45 -6.24
C GLU A 78 -26.01 -10.08 -6.54
N LEU A 79 -24.70 -9.96 -6.32
CA LEU A 79 -23.97 -8.72 -6.54
C LEU A 79 -23.47 -8.57 -8.00
N ASP A 80 -23.70 -9.57 -8.86
CA ASP A 80 -23.15 -9.66 -10.22
C ASP A 80 -21.64 -9.35 -10.29
N LEU A 81 -20.91 -9.65 -9.19
CA LEU A 81 -19.49 -9.39 -9.07
C LEU A 81 -18.70 -10.48 -9.80
N GLY A 82 -17.80 -10.06 -10.69
CA GLY A 82 -16.85 -10.96 -11.37
C GLY A 82 -17.30 -11.50 -12.73
N GLY A 83 -18.41 -11.01 -13.29
CA GLY A 83 -18.95 -11.44 -14.59
C GLY A 83 -18.47 -10.64 -15.81
N ALA A 84 -17.64 -9.60 -15.62
CA ALA A 84 -17.15 -8.80 -16.73
C ALA A 84 -16.25 -9.66 -17.64
N VAL A 85 -16.60 -9.74 -18.92
CA VAL A 85 -15.76 -10.41 -19.93
C VAL A 85 -14.44 -9.67 -20.00
N ILE A 86 -13.34 -10.38 -19.72
CA ILE A 86 -12.00 -9.82 -19.84
C ILE A 86 -11.61 -9.86 -21.32
N ASP A 87 -11.62 -8.70 -21.96
CA ASP A 87 -11.03 -8.54 -23.28
C ASP A 87 -9.50 -8.50 -23.15
N ARG A 88 -8.83 -9.53 -23.72
CA ARG A 88 -7.38 -9.64 -23.66
C ARG A 88 -6.78 -8.96 -24.88
N LEU A 89 -5.82 -8.07 -24.65
CA LEU A 89 -5.17 -7.27 -25.69
C LEU A 89 -3.65 -7.38 -25.58
N PRO A 90 -2.93 -7.20 -26.69
CA PRO A 90 -1.49 -6.98 -26.64
C PRO A 90 -1.14 -5.80 -25.73
N ILE A 91 -0.09 -5.92 -24.92
CA ILE A 91 0.36 -4.84 -24.01
C ILE A 91 0.54 -3.50 -24.73
N ASP A 92 1.03 -3.48 -25.97
CA ASP A 92 1.23 -2.25 -26.76
C ASP A 92 -0.07 -1.58 -27.22
N GLN A 93 -1.21 -2.28 -27.13
CA GLN A 93 -2.56 -1.73 -27.31
C GLN A 93 -3.20 -1.28 -25.98
N ILE A 94 -2.57 -1.58 -24.84
CA ILE A 94 -3.00 -1.16 -23.51
C ILE A 94 -2.18 0.05 -23.04
N VAL A 95 -0.87 0.02 -23.24
CA VAL A 95 0.06 1.03 -22.73
C VAL A 95 1.21 1.27 -23.71
N THR A 96 1.62 2.53 -23.83
CA THR A 96 2.78 2.95 -24.62
C THR A 96 3.52 4.09 -23.93
N TYR A 97 4.67 4.52 -24.47
CA TYR A 97 5.47 5.63 -23.98
C TYR A 97 5.76 6.57 -25.13
N LYS A 98 5.27 7.80 -25.03
CA LYS A 98 5.48 8.83 -26.07
C LYS A 98 5.09 10.20 -25.54
N ALA A 99 5.71 11.24 -26.08
CA ALA A 99 5.19 12.59 -25.96
C ALA A 99 3.86 12.75 -26.70
N LEU A 100 2.97 13.58 -26.17
CA LEU A 100 1.72 14.00 -26.79
C LEU A 100 1.79 15.49 -27.16
N ASP A 101 0.98 15.90 -28.12
CA ASP A 101 0.93 17.29 -28.60
C ASP A 101 0.43 18.28 -27.53
N SER A 102 -0.35 17.79 -26.56
CA SER A 102 -0.91 18.58 -25.47
C SER A 102 -1.23 17.72 -24.26
N TYR A 103 -1.19 18.32 -23.07
CA TYR A 103 -1.60 17.69 -21.83
C TYR A 103 -2.71 18.50 -21.15
N SER A 104 -3.43 17.86 -20.23
CA SER A 104 -4.50 18.49 -19.47
C SER A 104 -4.45 17.99 -18.04
N GLU A 105 -5.05 18.73 -17.14
CA GLU A 105 -5.09 18.44 -15.72
C GLU A 105 -6.40 18.97 -15.10
N PRO A 106 -6.75 18.55 -13.88
CA PRO A 106 -7.92 19.08 -13.19
C PRO A 106 -7.85 20.60 -13.01
N GLU A 107 -9.01 21.27 -13.07
CA GLU A 107 -9.12 22.73 -12.93
C GLU A 107 -8.43 23.27 -11.67
N TRP A 108 -8.62 22.60 -10.53
CA TRP A 108 -8.00 22.98 -9.26
C TRP A 108 -6.47 22.86 -9.27
N VAL A 109 -5.88 22.02 -10.13
CA VAL A 109 -4.41 21.96 -10.31
C VAL A 109 -3.93 23.14 -11.14
N SER A 110 -4.67 23.50 -12.20
CA SER A 110 -4.36 24.67 -13.03
C SER A 110 -4.43 25.98 -12.23
N GLU A 111 -5.30 26.07 -11.22
CA GLU A 111 -5.31 27.18 -10.27
C GLU A 111 -4.00 27.29 -9.47
N LEU A 112 -3.42 26.17 -9.01
CA LEU A 112 -2.12 26.14 -8.32
C LEU A 112 -0.98 26.58 -9.25
N VAL A 113 -1.04 26.18 -10.52
CA VAL A 113 -0.09 26.63 -11.55
C VAL A 113 -0.21 28.14 -11.78
N ALA A 114 -1.44 28.65 -11.92
CA ALA A 114 -1.68 30.08 -12.09
C ALA A 114 -1.24 30.91 -10.87
N ALA A 115 -1.32 30.34 -9.66
CA ALA A 115 -0.81 30.93 -8.44
C ALA A 115 0.73 30.88 -8.30
N GLY A 116 1.42 30.12 -9.16
CA GLY A 116 2.87 29.92 -9.08
C GLY A 116 3.31 28.96 -7.97
N GLU A 117 2.37 28.20 -7.40
CA GLU A 117 2.62 27.19 -6.35
C GLU A 117 3.04 25.84 -6.94
N LEU A 118 2.76 25.62 -8.23
CA LEU A 118 3.10 24.40 -8.94
C LEU A 118 3.64 24.71 -10.35
N PRO A 119 4.66 23.98 -10.85
CA PRO A 119 5.09 24.12 -12.23
C PRO A 119 4.00 23.67 -13.22
N PRO A 120 4.02 24.17 -14.47
CA PRO A 120 3.16 23.68 -15.56
C PRO A 120 3.25 22.17 -15.75
N VAL A 121 2.19 21.56 -16.30
CA VAL A 121 2.10 20.09 -16.45
C VAL A 121 3.20 19.54 -17.36
N GLU A 122 3.58 20.27 -18.40
CA GLU A 122 4.66 19.92 -19.32
C GLU A 122 6.02 19.85 -18.63
N GLU A 123 6.25 20.65 -17.59
CA GLU A 123 7.50 20.65 -16.83
C GLU A 123 7.53 19.55 -15.76
N ARG A 124 6.35 19.13 -15.28
CA ARG A 124 6.22 18.03 -14.32
C ARG A 124 6.32 16.66 -14.98
N LEU A 125 5.81 16.51 -16.20
CA LEU A 125 5.81 15.23 -16.90
C LEU A 125 7.22 14.81 -17.34
N PRO A 126 7.45 13.48 -17.48
CA PRO A 126 8.63 12.96 -18.16
C PRO A 126 8.65 13.32 -19.65
N VAL A 127 9.80 13.14 -20.31
CA VAL A 127 9.96 13.42 -21.75
C VAL A 127 9.02 12.55 -22.59
N GLU A 128 8.96 11.25 -22.27
CA GLU A 128 8.02 10.30 -22.86
C GLU A 128 7.16 9.69 -21.74
N PRO A 129 6.04 10.34 -21.36
CA PRO A 129 5.18 9.83 -20.31
C PRO A 129 4.57 8.48 -20.71
N LYS A 130 4.22 7.68 -19.70
CA LYS A 130 3.41 6.48 -19.88
C LYS A 130 2.00 6.88 -20.30
N VAL A 131 1.57 6.44 -21.48
CA VAL A 131 0.25 6.67 -22.04
C VAL A 131 -0.56 5.39 -21.95
N VAL A 132 -1.66 5.41 -21.18
CA VAL A 132 -2.67 4.35 -21.20
C VAL A 132 -3.59 4.60 -22.39
N LEU A 133 -3.71 3.62 -23.28
CA LEU A 133 -4.48 3.75 -24.50
C LEU A 133 -5.96 3.48 -24.25
N ALA A 134 -6.84 4.13 -25.03
CA ALA A 134 -8.29 3.97 -24.91
C ALA A 134 -8.74 2.51 -25.10
N GLY A 135 -8.03 1.72 -25.92
CA GLY A 135 -8.30 0.28 -26.03
C GLY A 135 -8.11 -0.49 -24.71
N GLY A 136 -7.19 -0.03 -23.86
CA GLY A 136 -6.98 -0.56 -22.52
C GLY A 136 -7.97 -0.04 -21.46
N MET A 137 -8.97 0.76 -21.82
CA MET A 137 -9.95 1.33 -20.89
C MET A 137 -11.32 0.67 -21.10
N PRO A 138 -11.90 -0.03 -20.11
CA PRO A 138 -13.16 -0.75 -20.28
C PRO A 138 -14.34 0.19 -20.61
N ASP A 139 -14.35 1.39 -20.03
CA ASP A 139 -15.42 2.39 -20.19
C ASP A 139 -14.97 3.60 -21.04
N GLY A 140 -13.80 3.52 -21.69
CA GLY A 140 -13.22 4.62 -22.46
C GLY A 140 -12.52 5.69 -21.62
N ILE A 141 -12.32 6.88 -22.23
CA ILE A 141 -11.58 7.98 -21.60
C ILE A 141 -12.38 8.57 -20.43
N GLY A 142 -11.76 8.59 -19.25
CA GLY A 142 -12.37 9.10 -18.03
C GLY A 142 -12.47 10.64 -17.96
N VAL A 143 -13.13 11.10 -16.92
CA VAL A 143 -13.22 12.52 -16.53
C VAL A 143 -12.64 12.70 -15.13
N TYR A 144 -12.02 13.85 -14.85
CA TYR A 144 -11.44 14.11 -13.53
C TYR A 144 -12.53 14.28 -12.45
N GLY A 145 -12.27 13.73 -11.26
CA GLY A 145 -13.10 13.96 -10.06
C GLY A 145 -13.34 12.70 -9.23
N ASP A 146 -14.24 12.84 -8.25
CA ASP A 146 -14.68 11.82 -7.30
C ASP A 146 -13.65 11.44 -6.22
N VAL A 147 -14.05 10.57 -5.29
CA VAL A 147 -13.25 10.07 -4.16
C VAL A 147 -13.40 8.56 -4.04
N TRP A 148 -12.32 7.82 -4.29
CA TRP A 148 -12.27 6.40 -3.97
C TRP A 148 -12.13 6.19 -2.46
N ARG A 149 -13.13 5.57 -1.85
CA ARG A 149 -13.16 5.22 -0.42
C ARG A 149 -12.84 3.74 -0.26
N ASP A 150 -11.75 3.46 0.44
CA ASP A 150 -11.31 2.10 0.78
C ASP A 150 -11.24 1.91 2.30
N PHE A 151 -11.16 0.66 2.74
CA PHE A 151 -11.01 0.28 4.14
C PHE A 151 -9.82 -0.66 4.31
N SER A 152 -8.99 -0.33 5.30
CA SER A 152 -7.99 -1.26 5.82
C SER A 152 -8.21 -1.54 7.30
N ALA A 153 -8.13 -2.82 7.66
CA ALA A 153 -8.10 -3.26 9.06
C ALA A 153 -6.71 -3.17 9.69
N CYS A 154 -5.66 -2.91 8.90
CA CYS A 154 -4.28 -2.87 9.39
C CYS A 154 -3.86 -1.43 9.74
N PRO A 155 -3.33 -1.18 10.95
CA PRO A 155 -2.76 0.11 11.29
C PRO A 155 -1.58 0.48 10.39
N THR A 156 -1.46 1.77 10.06
CA THR A 156 -0.28 2.31 9.39
C THR A 156 0.87 2.43 10.38
N ALA A 157 1.93 1.63 10.20
CA ALA A 157 3.14 1.69 11.02
C ALA A 157 4.16 2.71 10.47
N GLY A 158 4.10 3.03 9.18
CA GLY A 158 4.92 4.05 8.54
C GLY A 158 5.04 3.85 7.03
N TRP A 159 5.95 4.61 6.41
CA TRP A 159 6.08 4.68 4.95
C TRP A 159 7.39 4.06 4.41
N PHE A 160 8.26 3.58 5.29
CA PHE A 160 9.55 3.01 4.87
C PHE A 160 9.43 1.54 4.46
N ASN A 161 8.79 1.30 3.31
CA ASN A 161 8.53 -0.04 2.78
C ASN A 161 9.81 -0.88 2.60
N GLY A 162 10.92 -0.26 2.18
CA GLY A 162 12.22 -0.93 2.01
C GLY A 162 12.83 -1.48 3.30
N ALA A 163 12.39 -1.00 4.47
CA ALA A 163 12.76 -1.55 5.78
C ALA A 163 11.73 -2.54 6.33
N GLY A 164 10.74 -2.95 5.54
CA GLY A 164 9.67 -3.85 5.96
C GLY A 164 8.58 -3.18 6.80
N VAL A 165 8.50 -1.85 6.83
CA VAL A 165 7.45 -1.13 7.56
C VAL A 165 6.15 -1.15 6.75
N THR A 166 5.07 -1.64 7.35
CA THR A 166 3.74 -1.66 6.71
C THR A 166 3.10 -0.27 6.75
N SER A 167 2.51 0.12 5.62
CA SER A 167 1.70 1.31 5.48
C SER A 167 0.21 1.05 5.71
N GLY A 168 -0.18 -0.21 5.93
CA GLY A 168 -1.53 -0.61 6.29
C GLY A 168 -2.18 -1.57 5.31
N TRP A 169 -1.45 -2.26 4.42
CA TRP A 169 -2.02 -3.25 3.49
C TRP A 169 -3.22 -2.72 2.67
N PHE A 170 -4.09 -3.61 2.16
CA PHE A 170 -5.33 -3.28 1.44
C PHE A 170 -5.18 -2.15 0.42
N GLY A 171 -4.16 -2.27 -0.44
CA GLY A 171 -3.94 -1.31 -1.53
C GLY A 171 -3.03 -0.13 -1.17
N ILE A 172 -2.82 0.22 0.10
CA ILE A 172 -2.01 1.40 0.48
C ILE A 172 -0.57 1.28 -0.03
N GLU A 173 0.16 0.20 0.28
CA GLU A 173 1.50 -0.02 -0.27
C GLU A 173 1.48 -0.20 -1.79
N SER A 174 0.36 -0.70 -2.34
CA SER A 174 0.24 -0.82 -3.79
C SER A 174 0.20 0.56 -4.45
N MET A 175 -0.51 1.52 -3.88
CA MET A 175 -0.61 2.89 -4.39
C MET A 175 0.66 3.71 -4.14
N THR A 176 1.33 3.50 -3.01
CA THR A 176 2.51 4.31 -2.62
C THR A 176 3.83 3.78 -3.18
N SER A 177 4.00 2.46 -3.36
CA SER A 177 5.25 1.89 -3.86
C SER A 177 5.07 0.97 -5.08
N ARG A 178 4.14 0.02 -5.04
CA ARG A 178 4.09 -1.04 -6.09
C ARG A 178 3.59 -0.51 -7.44
N TYR A 179 2.71 0.49 -7.44
CA TYR A 179 2.22 1.11 -8.67
C TYR A 179 3.29 1.92 -9.41
N SER A 180 4.42 2.18 -8.76
CA SER A 180 5.59 2.87 -9.33
C SER A 180 6.83 1.97 -9.42
N ALA A 181 6.69 0.64 -9.22
CA ALA A 181 7.77 -0.33 -9.43
C ALA A 181 8.28 -0.33 -10.89
N LEU A 182 9.46 -0.92 -11.13
CA LEU A 182 10.06 -0.97 -12.47
C LEU A 182 9.13 -1.57 -13.53
N VAL A 183 8.46 -2.67 -13.19
CA VAL A 183 7.52 -3.39 -14.04
C VAL A 183 6.22 -3.71 -13.28
N LYS A 184 5.14 -4.06 -14.00
CA LYS A 184 3.85 -4.42 -13.42
C LYS A 184 3.35 -5.78 -13.90
N THR A 185 2.94 -6.62 -12.96
CA THR A 185 2.32 -7.92 -13.25
C THR A 185 0.82 -7.97 -12.96
N GLY A 186 0.32 -7.08 -12.10
CA GLY A 186 -1.10 -7.05 -11.71
C GLY A 186 -2.08 -7.07 -12.89
N PRO A 187 -1.87 -6.27 -13.95
CA PRO A 187 -2.76 -6.27 -15.12
C PRO A 187 -2.56 -7.43 -16.12
N LEU A 188 -1.66 -8.40 -15.88
CA LEU A 188 -1.35 -9.45 -16.87
C LEU A 188 -2.52 -10.35 -17.24
N PHE A 189 -3.54 -10.45 -16.39
CA PHE A 189 -4.78 -11.16 -16.75
C PHE A 189 -5.51 -10.55 -17.96
N ARG A 190 -5.17 -9.30 -18.33
CA ARG A 190 -5.69 -8.56 -19.50
C ARG A 190 -4.76 -8.58 -20.71
N ALA A 191 -3.53 -9.04 -20.54
CA ALA A 191 -2.57 -9.15 -21.64
C ALA A 191 -2.85 -10.46 -22.41
N ASP A 192 -2.73 -10.47 -23.74
CA ASP A 192 -2.93 -11.68 -24.56
C ASP A 192 -1.64 -12.50 -24.77
N GLN A 193 -0.49 -11.95 -24.40
CA GLN A 193 0.82 -12.61 -24.42
C GLN A 193 1.15 -13.44 -23.15
N ASP A 194 2.30 -14.11 -23.19
CA ASP A 194 2.91 -14.86 -22.09
C ASP A 194 3.37 -13.95 -20.92
N VAL A 195 4.10 -14.52 -19.95
CA VAL A 195 4.47 -13.99 -18.61
C VAL A 195 5.35 -12.71 -18.63
N GLU A 196 5.54 -12.07 -19.77
CA GLU A 196 6.29 -10.81 -19.85
C GLU A 196 5.52 -9.68 -19.13
N PRO A 197 6.11 -9.01 -18.13
CA PRO A 197 5.41 -8.01 -17.35
C PRO A 197 5.13 -6.74 -18.15
N LEU A 198 4.11 -5.97 -17.75
CA LEU A 198 3.88 -4.65 -18.32
C LEU A 198 5.04 -3.72 -17.96
N PRO A 199 5.49 -2.87 -18.91
CA PRO A 199 6.40 -1.79 -18.59
C PRO A 199 5.76 -0.81 -17.60
N ASN A 200 6.58 -0.20 -16.75
CA ASN A 200 6.14 0.84 -15.83
C ASN A 200 7.18 1.95 -15.72
N THR A 201 7.96 2.06 -14.63
CA THR A 201 9.04 3.06 -14.55
C THR A 201 10.28 2.63 -15.35
N ALA A 202 10.44 1.33 -15.61
CA ALA A 202 11.25 0.83 -16.72
C ALA A 202 10.35 0.64 -17.94
N LYS A 203 10.65 1.35 -19.02
CA LYS A 203 9.83 1.35 -20.25
C LYS A 203 10.22 0.25 -21.24
N SER A 204 11.46 -0.24 -21.16
CA SER A 204 11.96 -1.38 -21.94
C SER A 204 13.15 -2.03 -21.23
N TRP A 205 13.50 -3.25 -21.66
CA TRP A 205 14.67 -3.96 -21.15
C TRP A 205 15.20 -4.95 -22.19
N GLU A 206 16.48 -5.29 -22.07
CA GLU A 206 17.17 -6.27 -22.91
C GLU A 206 18.11 -7.13 -22.07
N TRP A 207 18.14 -8.42 -22.40
CA TRP A 207 19.06 -9.39 -21.79
C TRP A 207 20.32 -9.52 -22.64
N SER A 208 21.49 -9.65 -22.01
CA SER A 208 22.71 -10.08 -22.68
C SER A 208 22.54 -11.48 -23.28
N GLU A 209 23.34 -11.82 -24.29
CA GLU A 209 23.30 -13.14 -24.94
C GLU A 209 23.54 -14.31 -23.96
N ASP A 210 24.31 -14.08 -22.90
CA ASP A 210 24.58 -15.07 -21.85
C ASP A 210 23.52 -15.10 -20.73
N GLY A 211 22.56 -14.17 -20.75
CA GLY A 211 21.48 -14.05 -19.77
C GLY A 211 21.92 -13.60 -18.38
N LEU A 212 23.14 -13.06 -18.22
CA LEU A 212 23.67 -12.62 -16.93
C LEU A 212 23.55 -11.12 -16.69
N GLU A 213 23.25 -10.34 -17.72
CA GLU A 213 23.02 -8.90 -17.64
C GLU A 213 21.63 -8.56 -18.15
N LEU A 214 20.91 -7.75 -17.37
CA LEU A 214 19.63 -7.16 -17.75
C LEU A 214 19.78 -5.64 -17.76
N THR A 215 19.73 -5.04 -18.94
CA THR A 215 19.73 -3.60 -19.11
C THR A 215 18.29 -3.12 -19.13
N MET A 216 17.91 -2.25 -18.20
CA MET A 216 16.56 -1.66 -18.13
C MET A 216 16.63 -0.17 -18.45
N HIS A 217 15.75 0.30 -19.34
CA HIS A 217 15.67 1.71 -19.71
C HIS A 217 14.53 2.37 -18.95
N LEU A 218 14.88 3.36 -18.11
CA LEU A 218 13.91 4.08 -17.29
C LEU A 218 13.20 5.19 -18.08
N ILE A 219 12.08 5.68 -17.54
CA ILE A 219 11.43 6.88 -18.07
C ILE A 219 12.30 8.11 -17.75
N GLU A 220 12.77 8.80 -18.79
CA GLU A 220 13.61 9.99 -18.66
C GLU A 220 12.82 11.22 -18.18
N GLY A 221 13.37 11.95 -17.22
CA GLY A 221 12.78 13.18 -16.68
C GLY A 221 11.61 12.95 -15.72
N ALA A 222 11.36 11.69 -15.33
CA ALA A 222 10.44 11.36 -14.25
C ALA A 222 10.91 11.99 -12.94
N LYS A 223 9.95 12.40 -12.10
CA LYS A 223 10.19 13.08 -10.83
C LYS A 223 9.44 12.38 -9.70
N TRP A 224 10.02 12.42 -8.51
CA TRP A 224 9.34 12.13 -7.26
C TRP A 224 8.24 13.17 -7.00
N SER A 225 7.32 12.87 -6.08
CA SER A 225 6.19 13.75 -5.76
C SER A 225 6.60 15.10 -5.17
N ASP A 226 7.82 15.21 -4.64
CA ASP A 226 8.42 16.45 -4.14
C ASP A 226 9.16 17.25 -5.24
N GLY A 227 9.21 16.72 -6.47
CA GLY A 227 9.83 17.36 -7.64
C GLY A 227 11.28 16.93 -7.90
N GLU A 228 11.91 16.17 -7.02
CA GLU A 228 13.27 15.67 -7.24
C GLU A 228 13.31 14.66 -8.40
N LEU A 229 14.40 14.65 -9.16
CA LEU A 229 14.54 13.74 -10.31
C LEU A 229 14.62 12.28 -9.85
N PHE A 230 13.89 11.40 -10.57
CA PHE A 230 14.05 9.96 -10.49
C PHE A 230 15.10 9.52 -11.51
N THR A 231 16.23 8.99 -11.01
CA THR A 231 17.40 8.60 -11.82
C THR A 231 18.02 7.32 -11.30
#